data_AF-A0A961V785-F1
#
_entry.id   AF-A0A961V785-F1
#
_cell.length_a   1.000
_cell.length_b   1.000
_cell.length_c   1.000
_cell.angle_alpha   90.00
_cell.angle_beta   90.00
_cell.angle_gamma   90.00
#
_symmetry.space_group_name_H-M   'P 1'
#
loop_
_entity.id
_entity.type
_entity.pdbx_description
1 polymer ?
#
loop_
_entity_poly.entity_id
_entity_poly.type
_entity_poly.pdbx_seq_one_letter_code
_entity_poly.pdbx_strand_id
1 'polypeptide(L)'
;DYLHGGVNGAGGVAEQDHFVFSDDWGNDRIFDFADNGAEKIDFSAVAGITQRSDLTITDGAGFALISYHDIGGGWDASIRVDGVTAAQLQDNDFIYV
;
A
#
# COMPACT_ATOMS: atom_id res chain seq x y z
N ASP A 1 -12.22 -2.09 -8.08
CA ASP A 1 -11.50 -2.88 -9.11
C ASP A 1 -10.33 -3.59 -8.42
N TYR A 2 -9.83 -4.71 -8.95
CA TYR A 2 -8.59 -5.32 -8.42
C TYR A 2 -7.43 -4.76 -9.21
N LEU A 3 -6.75 -3.80 -8.61
CA LEU A 3 -5.59 -3.18 -9.24
C LEU A 3 -4.34 -3.82 -8.66
N HIS A 4 -3.72 -4.67 -9.46
CA HIS A 4 -2.50 -5.37 -9.07
C HIS A 4 -1.30 -4.40 -9.23
N GLY A 5 -0.56 -4.19 -8.14
CA GLY A 5 0.75 -3.53 -8.18
C GLY A 5 1.74 -4.33 -9.05
N GLY A 6 2.79 -3.69 -9.54
CA GLY A 6 3.76 -4.35 -10.42
C GLY A 6 4.24 -3.50 -11.60
N VAL A 7 4.51 -2.21 -11.38
CA VAL A 7 5.04 -1.26 -12.37
C VAL A 7 3.96 -0.68 -13.30
N ASN A 8 3.39 0.47 -12.91
CA ASN A 8 2.74 1.53 -13.73
C ASN A 8 1.43 2.11 -13.17
N GLY A 9 1.27 2.15 -11.84
CA GLY A 9 0.19 2.91 -11.24
C GLY A 9 -1.14 2.17 -11.26
N ALA A 10 -1.74 2.05 -10.09
CA ALA A 10 -3.09 1.57 -9.94
C ALA A 10 -4.00 2.78 -9.73
N GLY A 11 -5.04 2.89 -10.56
CA GLY A 11 -6.18 3.74 -10.24
C GLY A 11 -7.47 3.25 -10.88
N GLY A 12 -8.55 3.35 -10.13
CA GLY A 12 -9.84 2.79 -10.46
C GLY A 12 -10.91 3.86 -10.58
N VAL A 13 -12.08 3.44 -11.05
CA VAL A 13 -13.22 4.32 -11.35
C VAL A 13 -14.30 4.29 -10.27
N ALA A 14 -14.04 3.61 -9.14
CA ALA A 14 -15.03 3.34 -8.11
C ALA A 14 -14.44 3.54 -6.71
N GLU A 15 -15.22 4.12 -5.79
CA GLU A 15 -14.85 4.45 -4.40
C GLU A 15 -14.57 3.21 -3.50
N GLN A 16 -14.26 2.04 -4.08
CA GLN A 16 -14.05 0.73 -3.42
C GLN A 16 -12.99 -0.07 -4.20
N ASP A 17 -11.80 0.48 -4.34
CA ASP A 17 -10.67 -0.20 -4.97
C ASP A 17 -9.87 -1.04 -3.96
N HIS A 18 -9.39 -2.20 -4.44
CA HIS A 18 -8.50 -3.09 -3.69
C HIS A 18 -7.17 -3.19 -4.44
N PHE A 19 -6.14 -2.62 -3.83
CA PHE A 19 -4.77 -2.59 -4.35
C PHE A 19 -4.01 -3.80 -3.80
N VAL A 20 -3.86 -4.85 -4.60
CA VAL A 20 -3.32 -6.15 -4.13
C VAL A 20 -1.84 -6.26 -4.44
N PHE A 21 -1.05 -6.56 -3.41
CA PHE A 21 0.39 -6.76 -3.49
C PHE A 21 0.77 -8.20 -3.07
N SER A 22 1.75 -8.76 -3.76
CA SER A 22 2.38 -10.05 -3.44
C SER A 22 3.87 -9.84 -3.24
N ASP A 23 4.56 -10.80 -2.61
CA ASP A 23 6.01 -10.77 -2.38
C ASP A 23 6.81 -10.21 -3.59
N ASP A 24 7.87 -9.44 -3.29
CA ASP A 24 8.76 -8.81 -4.27
C ASP A 24 8.07 -7.79 -5.21
N TRP A 25 7.10 -7.01 -4.69
CA TRP A 25 6.40 -5.98 -5.49
C TRP A 25 7.28 -4.78 -5.88
N GLY A 26 8.46 -4.62 -5.28
CA GLY A 26 9.39 -3.53 -5.60
C GLY A 26 8.83 -2.15 -5.23
N ASN A 27 8.81 -1.21 -6.19
CA ASN A 27 8.41 0.18 -5.95
C ASN A 27 7.20 0.56 -6.80
N ASP A 28 6.06 0.78 -6.16
CA ASP A 28 4.79 1.09 -6.80
C ASP A 28 4.25 2.47 -6.41
N ARG A 29 3.21 2.90 -7.15
CA ARG A 29 2.51 4.17 -6.92
C ARG A 29 1.00 3.94 -7.02
N ILE A 30 0.24 4.50 -6.09
CA ILE A 30 -1.22 4.64 -6.13
C ILE A 30 -1.51 6.13 -6.27
N PHE A 31 -2.27 6.53 -7.29
CA PHE A 31 -2.45 7.95 -7.64
C PHE A 31 -3.81 8.54 -7.25
N ASP A 32 -4.76 7.72 -6.82
CA ASP A 32 -6.15 8.09 -6.55
C ASP A 32 -6.75 7.44 -5.31
N PHE A 33 -5.92 7.05 -4.33
CA PHE A 33 -6.40 6.44 -3.09
C PHE A 33 -7.37 7.37 -2.34
N ALA A 34 -8.60 6.93 -2.13
CA ALA A 34 -9.60 7.64 -1.37
C ALA A 34 -9.53 7.29 0.12
N ASP A 35 -9.20 8.29 0.94
CA ASP A 35 -9.33 8.24 2.41
C ASP A 35 -10.81 8.33 2.83
N ASN A 36 -11.59 7.31 2.48
CA ASN A 36 -13.01 7.17 2.78
C ASN A 36 -13.32 5.89 3.58
N GLY A 37 -12.29 5.11 3.90
CA GLY A 37 -12.37 3.82 4.60
C GLY A 37 -12.91 2.66 3.76
N ALA A 38 -13.24 2.87 2.49
CA ALA A 38 -13.78 1.85 1.59
C ALA A 38 -12.69 1.22 0.71
N GLU A 39 -11.66 1.97 0.34
CA GLU A 39 -10.51 1.43 -0.37
C GLU A 39 -9.57 0.65 0.55
N LYS A 40 -8.86 -0.31 -0.03
CA LYS A 40 -8.00 -1.25 0.70
C LYS A 40 -6.67 -1.47 0.01
N ILE A 41 -5.59 -1.45 0.79
CA ILE A 41 -4.26 -1.91 0.39
C ILE A 41 -4.10 -3.32 0.95
N ASP A 42 -4.03 -4.30 0.07
CA ASP A 42 -4.11 -5.72 0.41
C ASP A 42 -2.73 -6.38 0.33
N PHE A 43 -2.22 -6.77 1.49
CA PHE A 43 -0.97 -7.50 1.71
C PHE A 43 -1.23 -8.96 2.14
N SER A 44 -2.44 -9.50 1.99
CA SER A 44 -2.75 -10.89 2.36
C SER A 44 -1.92 -11.95 1.62
N ALA A 45 -1.29 -11.56 0.51
CA ALA A 45 -0.34 -12.40 -0.24
C ALA A 45 1.14 -12.10 0.08
N VAL A 46 1.43 -11.36 1.16
CA VAL A 46 2.78 -11.05 1.64
C VAL A 46 2.99 -11.65 3.02
N ALA A 47 3.79 -12.71 3.09
CA ALA A 47 3.90 -13.53 4.31
C ALA A 47 4.46 -12.77 5.54
N GLY A 48 5.21 -11.69 5.31
CA GLY A 48 5.87 -10.94 6.38
C GLY A 48 5.19 -9.63 6.77
N ILE A 49 4.00 -9.33 6.26
CA ILE A 49 3.16 -8.21 6.73
C ILE A 49 1.90 -8.77 7.39
N THR A 50 1.89 -8.78 8.71
CA THR A 50 0.79 -9.29 9.54
C THR A 50 -0.01 -8.17 10.22
N GLN A 51 0.55 -6.96 10.26
CA GLN A 51 -0.01 -5.81 10.96
C GLN A 51 0.66 -4.52 10.47
N ARG A 52 0.04 -3.36 10.77
CA ARG A 52 0.58 -2.05 10.37
C ARG A 52 2.00 -1.78 10.86
N SER A 53 2.35 -2.24 12.06
CA SER A 53 3.67 -2.00 12.62
C SER A 53 4.80 -2.75 11.92
N ASP A 54 4.47 -3.66 11.00
CA ASP A 54 5.45 -4.30 10.12
C ASP A 54 5.82 -3.35 8.94
N LEU A 55 5.07 -2.26 8.76
CA LEU A 55 5.29 -1.23 7.75
C LEU A 55 5.90 0.03 8.38
N THR A 56 6.73 0.71 7.60
CA THR A 56 7.14 2.10 7.88
C THR A 56 6.35 3.03 6.98
N ILE A 57 5.55 3.92 7.56
CA ILE A 57 4.71 4.88 6.80
C ILE A 57 5.16 6.29 7.13
N THR A 58 5.62 7.03 6.12
CA THR A 58 6.15 8.40 6.28
C THR A 58 5.49 9.38 5.34
N ASP A 59 5.44 10.66 5.75
CA ASP A 59 4.94 11.74 4.90
C ASP A 59 5.99 12.18 3.88
N GLY A 60 5.54 12.32 2.64
CA GLY A 60 6.23 13.03 1.58
C GLY A 60 5.51 14.32 1.18
N ALA A 61 6.06 15.05 0.21
CA ALA A 61 5.42 16.26 -0.31
C ALA A 61 4.16 15.92 -1.12
N GLY A 62 3.01 15.87 -0.45
CA GLY A 62 1.70 15.57 -1.05
C GLY A 62 1.42 14.08 -1.28
N PHE A 63 2.11 13.21 -0.55
CA PHE A 63 1.91 11.75 -0.60
C PHE A 63 2.31 11.10 0.73
N ALA A 64 1.86 9.88 0.95
CA ALA A 64 2.38 8.97 1.96
C ALA A 64 3.29 7.92 1.30
N LEU A 65 4.39 7.56 1.95
CA LEU A 65 5.26 6.46 1.53
C LEU A 65 5.11 5.30 2.51
N ILE A 66 4.56 4.19 2.03
CA ILE A 66 4.56 2.91 2.75
C ILE A 66 5.83 2.18 2.33
N SER A 67 6.62 1.72 3.29
CA SER A 67 7.85 0.96 3.05
C SER A 67 7.84 -0.33 3.86
N TYR A 68 8.33 -1.39 3.25
CA TYR A 68 8.49 -2.70 3.86
C TYR A 68 9.91 -3.22 3.61
N HIS A 69 10.52 -3.77 4.67
CA HIS A 69 11.82 -4.42 4.61
C HIS A 69 11.66 -5.85 5.12
N ASP A 70 11.84 -6.83 4.24
CA ASP A 70 11.75 -8.23 4.62
C ASP A 70 12.95 -8.63 5.49
N ILE A 71 12.66 -9.03 6.72
CA ILE A 71 13.65 -9.49 7.72
C ILE A 71 14.33 -10.81 7.26
N GLY A 72 13.71 -11.57 6.35
CA GLY A 72 14.17 -12.89 5.90
C GLY A 72 14.75 -12.97 4.48
N GLY A 73 14.52 -11.98 3.61
CA GLY A 73 14.75 -12.09 2.17
C GLY A 73 15.49 -10.93 1.49
N GLY A 74 15.78 -9.83 2.21
CA GLY A 74 16.73 -8.81 1.74
C GLY A 74 16.26 -7.90 0.60
N TRP A 75 14.95 -7.80 0.37
CA TRP A 75 14.37 -6.86 -0.59
C TRP A 75 13.67 -5.72 0.15
N ASP A 76 13.85 -4.50 -0.39
CA ASP A 76 13.15 -3.30 0.03
C ASP A 76 12.02 -3.04 -0.94
N ALA A 77 10.83 -2.78 -0.41
CA ALA A 77 9.68 -2.43 -1.22
C ALA A 77 8.96 -1.21 -0.69
N SER A 78 8.36 -0.45 -1.61
CA SER A 78 7.65 0.76 -1.26
C SER A 78 6.43 1.02 -2.14
N ILE A 79 5.46 1.71 -1.57
CA ILE A 79 4.27 2.20 -2.27
C ILE A 79 4.14 3.68 -1.95
N ARG A 80 4.17 4.51 -3.00
CA ARG A 80 3.83 5.92 -2.90
C ARG A 80 2.33 6.09 -3.12
N VAL A 81 1.63 6.64 -2.14
CA VAL A 81 0.20 6.93 -2.21
C VAL A 81 0.01 8.43 -2.30
N ASP A 82 -0.35 8.94 -3.47
CA ASP A 82 -0.54 10.37 -3.69
C ASP A 82 -1.83 10.89 -3.07
N GLY A 83 -1.84 12.17 -2.70
CA GLY A 83 -3.06 12.87 -2.25
C GLY A 83 -3.44 12.59 -0.80
N VAL A 84 -2.73 11.69 -0.11
CA VAL A 84 -2.92 11.36 1.30
C VAL A 84 -1.66 11.60 2.12
N THR A 85 -1.83 11.69 3.44
CA THR A 85 -0.76 11.73 4.44
C THR A 85 -0.63 10.40 5.17
N ALA A 86 0.50 10.15 5.82
CA ALA A 86 0.73 8.96 6.63
C ALA A 86 -0.29 8.79 7.77
N ALA A 87 -0.79 9.90 8.30
CA ALA A 87 -1.80 9.93 9.35
C ALA A 87 -3.22 9.58 8.85
N GLN A 88 -3.48 9.78 7.56
CA GLN A 88 -4.77 9.45 6.93
C GLN A 88 -4.87 7.97 6.60
N LEU A 89 -3.75 7.33 6.25
CA LEU A 89 -3.71 5.87 6.16
C LEU A 89 -3.86 5.28 7.55
N GLN A 90 -5.02 4.74 7.88
CA GLN A 90 -5.34 4.10 9.15
C GLN A 90 -5.24 2.57 9.05
N ASP A 91 -5.25 1.85 10.17
CA ASP A 91 -5.08 0.39 10.17
C ASP A 91 -6.19 -0.33 9.39
N ASN A 92 -7.41 0.22 9.39
CA ASN A 92 -8.54 -0.30 8.62
C ASN A 92 -8.41 -0.10 7.10
N ASP A 93 -7.40 0.62 6.60
CA ASP A 93 -7.12 0.75 5.16
C ASP A 93 -6.31 -0.44 4.62
N PHE A 94 -5.87 -1.34 5.49
CA PHE A 94 -5.00 -2.45 5.12
C PHE A 94 -5.69 -3.80 5.33
N ILE A 95 -5.33 -4.76 4.49
CA ILE A 95 -5.64 -6.18 4.68
C ILE A 95 -4.30 -6.89 4.85
N TYR A 96 -4.17 -7.67 5.91
CA TYR A 96 -2.97 -8.45 6.24
C TYR A 96 -3.25 -9.95 6.13
N VAL A 97 -2.20 -10.77 6.23
CA VAL A 97 -2.31 -12.24 6.27
C VAL A 97 -2.93 -12.76 7.57
#